data_AF-R1CUQ8-F1
#
_entry.id   AF-R1CUQ8-F1
#
_cell.length_a   1.000
_cell.length_b   1.000
_cell.length_c   1.000
_cell.angle_alpha   90.00
_cell.angle_beta   90.00
_cell.angle_gamma   90.00
#
_symmetry.space_group_name_H-M   'P 1'
#
loop_
_entity.id
_entity.type
_entity.pdbx_description
1 polymer ?
#
loop_
_entity_poly.entity_id
_entity_poly.type
_entity_poly.pdbx_seq_one_letter_code
_entity_poly.pdbx_strand_id
1 'polypeptide(L)'
;MDDSFRRLQEAAAAGAGSLGAGSGSNDQTMEYMLLATAACYLGVFALLGVCAFTSRRERQPPELPLRAPQFQDSGEQPFNKTPVADLDMVWRKAFLRKVYAILGVQLLTTTALVATMMMKGGADLITWVQSEGRWTMWTAMIGSFVSLFGLQCVRHRTPHNMLVLGAFTLCESWMIGTICSMYYANGMGILVLEALALTSIIFAGLTVFTMQSKIDFSVMGPALFVSLLALIVWGLFARFFFASVVASQVYALCGVVLFSLFIVYDTHMVLKQYSYDEYIMGAIQLYLDIINLFLFILELLGIKPRDD
;
A
#
# COMPACT_ATOMS: atom_id res chain seq x y z
N MET A 1 30.78 55.27 3.86
CA MET A 1 29.55 54.73 3.23
C MET A 1 29.82 53.43 2.48
N ASP A 2 31.07 53.18 2.05
CA ASP A 2 31.47 52.00 1.27
C ASP A 2 31.62 50.71 2.12
N ASP A 3 32.22 50.80 3.31
CA ASP A 3 32.46 49.63 4.18
C ASP A 3 31.17 48.96 4.69
N SER A 4 30.12 49.75 4.92
CA SER A 4 28.82 49.26 5.39
C SER A 4 28.15 48.39 4.33
N PHE A 5 28.26 48.81 3.07
CA PHE A 5 27.66 48.11 1.93
C PHE A 5 28.41 46.82 1.63
N ARG A 6 29.75 46.85 1.75
CA ARG A 6 30.59 45.66 1.59
C ARG A 6 30.30 44.60 2.65
N ARG A 7 30.11 45.01 3.91
CA ARG A 7 29.73 44.09 5.00
C ARG A 7 28.34 43.48 4.81
N LEU A 8 27.40 44.21 4.20
CA LEU A 8 26.08 43.67 3.87
C LEU A 8 26.13 42.67 2.72
N GLN A 9 26.99 42.89 1.72
CA GLN A 9 27.24 41.90 0.65
C GLN A 9 27.95 40.65 1.16
N GLU A 10 28.95 40.80 2.04
CA GLU A 10 29.65 39.66 2.66
C GLU A 10 28.70 38.84 3.57
N ALA A 11 27.80 39.51 4.32
CA ALA A 11 26.77 38.83 5.11
C ALA A 11 25.70 38.13 4.25
N ALA A 12 25.30 38.73 3.12
CA ALA A 12 24.38 38.11 2.17
C ALA A 12 25.00 36.89 1.47
N ALA A 13 26.29 36.95 1.13
CA ALA A 13 27.03 35.82 0.57
C ALA A 13 27.22 34.68 1.58
N ALA A 14 27.47 35.00 2.85
CA ALA A 14 27.55 34.01 3.93
C ALA A 14 26.19 33.34 4.23
N GLY A 15 25.08 34.08 4.13
CA GLY A 15 23.71 33.54 4.23
C GLY A 15 23.31 32.65 3.04
N ALA A 16 23.77 32.98 1.83
CA ALA A 16 23.55 32.15 0.65
C ALA A 16 24.36 30.84 0.68
N GLY A 17 25.57 30.86 1.27
CA GLY A 17 26.39 29.66 1.46
C GLY A 17 25.83 28.66 2.47
N SER A 18 25.10 29.12 3.49
CA SER A 18 24.49 28.22 4.50
C SER A 18 23.16 27.60 4.01
N LEU A 19 22.44 28.27 3.11
CA LEU A 19 21.23 27.74 2.48
C LEU A 19 21.52 26.59 1.50
N GLY A 20 22.71 26.56 0.87
CA GLY A 20 23.14 25.47 -0.01
C GLY A 20 23.67 24.23 0.71
N ALA A 21 24.20 24.39 1.93
CA ALA A 21 24.79 23.29 2.70
C ALA A 21 23.76 22.41 3.45
N GLY A 22 22.58 22.96 3.78
CA GLY A 22 21.50 22.23 4.45
C GLY A 22 20.61 21.39 3.53
N SER A 23 20.46 21.79 2.26
CA SER A 23 19.62 21.07 1.29
C SER A 23 20.24 19.73 0.88
N GLY A 24 21.55 19.70 0.60
CA GLY A 24 22.24 18.47 0.17
C GLY A 24 22.35 17.40 1.27
N SER A 25 22.44 17.80 2.53
CA SER A 25 22.47 16.87 3.68
C SER A 25 21.12 16.18 3.89
N ASN A 26 20.02 16.92 3.79
CA ASN A 26 18.68 16.36 3.96
C ASN A 26 18.29 15.44 2.79
N ASP A 27 18.64 15.80 1.55
CA ASP A 27 18.36 14.97 0.38
C ASP A 27 19.15 13.65 0.41
N GLN A 28 20.44 13.68 0.75
CA GLN A 28 21.22 12.45 0.92
C GLN A 28 20.71 11.59 2.07
N THR A 29 20.33 12.21 3.19
CA THR A 29 19.77 11.48 4.34
C THR A 29 18.45 10.81 3.95
N MET A 30 17.57 11.49 3.21
CA MET A 30 16.34 10.90 2.69
C MET A 30 16.60 9.79 1.66
N GLU A 31 17.60 9.94 0.79
CA GLU A 31 18.00 8.89 -0.16
C GLU A 31 18.47 7.62 0.57
N TYR A 32 19.32 7.76 1.58
CA TYR A 32 19.77 6.63 2.41
C TYR A 32 18.61 5.98 3.17
N MET A 33 17.69 6.77 3.73
CA MET A 33 16.53 6.23 4.43
C MET A 33 15.56 5.53 3.46
N LEU A 34 15.34 6.07 2.26
CA LEU A 34 14.54 5.42 1.22
C LEU A 34 15.13 4.07 0.79
N LEU A 35 16.45 4.01 0.58
CA LEU A 35 17.13 2.76 0.26
C LEU A 35 17.02 1.75 1.41
N ALA A 36 17.16 2.21 2.66
CA ALA A 36 16.97 1.37 3.84
C ALA A 36 15.53 0.86 3.96
N THR A 37 14.52 1.70 3.69
CA THR A 37 13.10 1.31 3.72
C THR A 37 12.77 0.34 2.58
N ALA A 38 13.29 0.57 1.37
CA ALA A 38 13.14 -0.35 0.23
C ALA A 38 13.79 -1.72 0.52
N ALA A 39 14.99 -1.73 1.12
CA ALA A 39 15.65 -2.95 1.58
C ALA A 39 14.84 -3.66 2.68
N CYS A 40 14.25 -2.90 3.60
CA CYS A 40 13.37 -3.44 4.64
C CYS A 40 12.12 -4.08 4.03
N TYR A 41 11.51 -3.47 3.00
CA TYR A 41 10.40 -4.05 2.24
C TYR A 41 10.79 -5.35 1.56
N LEU A 42 11.94 -5.39 0.87
CA LEU A 42 12.46 -6.63 0.30
C LEU A 42 12.65 -7.70 1.38
N GLY A 43 13.14 -7.31 2.57
CA GLY A 43 13.26 -8.17 3.74
C GLY A 43 11.92 -8.68 4.26
N VAL A 44 10.92 -7.82 4.45
CA VAL A 44 9.58 -8.16 4.93
C VAL A 44 8.86 -9.07 3.94
N PHE A 45 8.90 -8.77 2.64
CA PHE A 45 8.27 -9.61 1.61
C PHE A 45 9.03 -10.92 1.40
N ALA A 46 10.35 -10.94 1.54
CA ALA A 46 11.12 -12.17 1.59
C ALA A 46 10.75 -13.00 2.83
N LEU A 47 10.62 -12.38 4.00
CA LEU A 47 10.24 -13.03 5.25
C LEU A 47 8.80 -13.55 5.20
N LEU A 48 7.84 -12.80 4.68
CA LEU A 48 6.46 -13.26 4.46
C LEU A 48 6.42 -14.40 3.44
N GLY A 49 7.23 -14.34 2.38
CA GLY A 49 7.42 -15.45 1.44
C GLY A 49 7.99 -16.70 2.10
N VAL A 50 8.95 -16.54 3.03
CA VAL A 50 9.54 -17.63 3.83
C VAL A 50 8.56 -18.16 4.89
N CYS A 51 7.79 -17.30 5.57
CA CYS A 51 6.76 -17.69 6.54
C CYS A 51 5.61 -18.43 5.87
N ALA A 52 5.14 -17.96 4.71
CA ALA A 52 4.19 -18.69 3.86
C ALA A 52 4.73 -20.06 3.41
N PHE A 53 6.05 -20.21 3.31
CA PHE A 53 6.71 -21.48 2.99
C PHE A 53 6.90 -22.41 4.19
N THR A 54 7.15 -21.85 5.37
CA THR A 54 7.53 -22.56 6.60
C THR A 54 6.35 -22.95 7.48
N SER A 55 5.12 -22.51 7.17
CA SER A 55 3.93 -23.03 7.86
C SER A 55 3.87 -24.57 7.72
N ARG A 56 3.74 -25.20 8.89
CA ARG A 56 4.23 -26.55 9.20
C ARG A 56 3.67 -27.64 8.29
N ARG A 57 4.50 -28.67 8.11
CA ARG A 57 4.08 -30.04 7.77
C ARG A 57 2.97 -30.48 8.74
N GLU A 58 1.70 -30.28 8.40
CA GLU A 58 0.71 -31.23 8.89
C GLU A 58 1.07 -32.59 8.28
N ARG A 59 1.12 -33.60 9.15
CA ARG A 59 1.51 -34.95 8.79
C ARG A 59 0.67 -35.36 7.59
N GLN A 60 1.34 -35.60 6.47
CA GLN A 60 0.74 -36.28 5.35
C GLN A 60 0.10 -37.56 5.92
N PRO A 61 -1.23 -37.74 5.80
CA PRO A 61 -1.81 -39.04 6.10
C PRO A 61 -1.09 -40.10 5.24
N PRO A 62 -0.96 -41.34 5.73
CA PRO A 62 -0.23 -42.41 5.04
C PRO A 62 -0.65 -42.43 3.57
N GLU A 63 0.32 -42.47 2.66
CA GLU A 63 0.16 -42.25 1.22
C GLU A 63 -1.15 -42.84 0.68
N LEU A 64 -2.20 -42.02 0.65
CA LEU A 64 -3.25 -42.21 -0.32
C LEU A 64 -2.56 -41.99 -1.67
N PRO A 65 -2.72 -42.91 -2.63
CA PRO A 65 -2.09 -42.78 -3.93
C PRO A 65 -2.34 -41.37 -4.42
N LEU A 66 -1.34 -40.73 -5.03
CA LEU A 66 -1.48 -39.43 -5.69
C LEU A 66 -2.70 -39.51 -6.60
N ARG A 67 -3.87 -39.18 -6.06
CA ARG A 67 -5.05 -38.98 -6.85
C ARG A 67 -4.81 -37.58 -7.34
N ALA A 68 -4.07 -37.50 -8.45
CA ALA A 68 -4.27 -36.41 -9.37
C ALA A 68 -5.79 -36.18 -9.40
N PRO A 69 -6.28 -34.96 -9.13
CA PRO A 69 -7.71 -34.69 -9.19
C PRO A 69 -8.19 -35.35 -10.47
N GLN A 70 -9.15 -36.27 -10.35
CA GLN A 70 -9.56 -37.05 -11.51
C GLN A 70 -9.86 -36.04 -12.60
N PHE A 71 -9.11 -36.13 -13.71
CA PHE A 71 -9.41 -35.40 -14.93
C PHE A 71 -10.77 -35.95 -15.36
N GLN A 72 -11.82 -35.41 -14.77
CA GLN A 72 -13.17 -35.67 -15.20
C GLN A 72 -13.23 -35.04 -16.58
N ASP A 73 -13.53 -35.89 -17.56
CA ASP A 73 -13.54 -35.65 -19.00
C ASP A 73 -14.68 -34.68 -19.39
N SER A 74 -14.70 -33.54 -18.72
CA SER A 74 -15.66 -32.45 -18.82
C SER A 74 -14.78 -31.21 -18.88
N GLY A 75 -14.78 -30.51 -20.01
CA GLY A 75 -13.88 -29.38 -20.34
C GLY A 75 -13.92 -28.14 -19.42
N GLU A 76 -14.32 -28.27 -18.16
CA GLU A 76 -14.15 -27.29 -17.09
C GLU A 76 -12.90 -27.62 -16.27
N GLN A 77 -11.99 -26.66 -16.10
CA GLN A 77 -10.80 -26.86 -15.26
C GLN A 77 -11.21 -27.04 -13.79
N PRO A 78 -10.79 -28.13 -13.11
CA PRO A 78 -11.29 -28.51 -11.78
C PRO A 78 -10.94 -27.52 -10.65
N PHE A 79 -9.95 -26.65 -10.86
CA PHE A 79 -9.46 -25.68 -9.86
C PHE A 79 -10.33 -24.43 -9.68
N ASN A 80 -11.25 -24.16 -10.60
CA ASN A 80 -11.92 -22.86 -10.69
C ASN A 80 -13.03 -22.66 -9.62
N LYS A 81 -13.41 -23.70 -8.87
CA LYS A 81 -14.51 -23.64 -7.88
C LYS A 81 -14.13 -24.18 -6.49
N THR A 82 -12.94 -24.74 -6.33
CA THR A 82 -12.50 -25.31 -5.04
C THR A 82 -11.78 -24.24 -4.22
N PRO A 83 -12.20 -23.98 -2.97
CA PRO A 83 -11.49 -23.11 -2.06
C PRO A 83 -10.04 -23.55 -1.87
N VAL A 84 -9.13 -22.59 -1.74
CA VAL A 84 -7.69 -22.84 -1.58
C VAL A 84 -7.36 -23.66 -0.31
N ALA A 85 -8.24 -23.63 0.70
CA ALA A 85 -8.09 -24.48 1.89
C ALA A 85 -8.15 -25.98 1.58
N ASP A 86 -8.92 -26.39 0.56
CA ASP A 86 -9.18 -27.80 0.24
C ASP A 86 -8.15 -28.37 -0.75
N LEU A 87 -7.25 -27.52 -1.27
CA LEU A 87 -6.21 -27.92 -2.20
C LEU A 87 -5.03 -28.58 -1.49
N ASP A 88 -4.31 -29.44 -2.22
CA ASP A 88 -3.04 -29.98 -1.74
C ASP A 88 -2.08 -28.85 -1.34
N MET A 89 -1.26 -29.13 -0.34
CA MET A 89 -0.29 -28.19 0.22
C MET A 89 0.61 -27.55 -0.85
N VAL A 90 0.95 -28.29 -1.91
CA VAL A 90 1.77 -27.80 -3.03
C VAL A 90 1.07 -26.65 -3.77
N TRP A 91 -0.20 -26.83 -4.12
CA TRP A 91 -0.99 -25.85 -4.87
C TRP A 91 -1.36 -24.64 -4.02
N ARG A 92 -1.70 -24.86 -2.74
CA ARG A 92 -1.94 -23.78 -1.79
C ARG A 92 -0.73 -22.86 -1.63
N LYS A 93 0.47 -23.44 -1.46
CA LYS A 93 1.71 -22.66 -1.37
C LYS A 93 2.04 -21.94 -2.68
N ALA A 94 1.74 -22.53 -3.83
CA ALA A 94 1.93 -21.88 -5.13
C ALA A 94 1.01 -20.67 -5.31
N PHE A 95 -0.28 -20.80 -4.94
CA PHE A 95 -1.25 -19.72 -4.95
C PHE A 95 -0.81 -18.56 -4.06
N LEU A 96 -0.51 -18.84 -2.79
CA LEU A 96 -0.09 -17.80 -1.83
C LEU A 96 1.18 -17.09 -2.31
N ARG A 97 2.17 -17.83 -2.79
CA ARG A 97 3.40 -17.23 -3.34
C ARG A 97 3.08 -16.28 -4.49
N LYS A 98 2.13 -16.63 -5.37
CA LYS A 98 1.73 -15.80 -6.49
C LYS A 98 1.05 -14.51 -6.02
N VAL A 99 0.11 -14.59 -5.07
CA VAL A 99 -0.57 -13.42 -4.49
C VAL A 99 0.43 -12.46 -3.85
N TYR A 100 1.28 -12.95 -2.94
CA TYR A 100 2.26 -12.11 -2.25
C TYR A 100 3.39 -11.62 -3.16
N ALA A 101 3.75 -12.36 -4.21
CA ALA A 101 4.70 -11.87 -5.22
C ALA A 101 4.13 -10.70 -6.03
N ILE A 102 2.87 -10.81 -6.47
CA ILE A 102 2.19 -9.70 -7.17
C ILE A 102 2.10 -8.49 -6.24
N LEU A 103 1.62 -8.69 -5.01
CA LEU A 103 1.54 -7.64 -3.99
C LEU A 103 2.90 -6.95 -3.77
N GLY A 104 3.97 -7.74 -3.63
CA GLY A 104 5.33 -7.21 -3.47
C GLY A 104 5.77 -6.36 -4.67
N VAL A 105 5.49 -6.80 -5.90
CA VAL A 105 5.78 -6.01 -7.11
C VAL A 105 4.95 -4.72 -7.15
N GLN A 106 3.67 -4.76 -6.75
CA GLN A 106 2.82 -3.56 -6.70
C GLN A 106 3.37 -2.53 -5.71
N LEU A 107 3.75 -2.97 -4.51
CA LEU A 107 4.31 -2.08 -3.49
C LEU A 107 5.68 -1.54 -3.87
N LEU A 108 6.57 -2.36 -4.43
CA LEU A 108 7.87 -1.88 -4.93
C LEU A 108 7.71 -0.85 -6.04
N THR A 109 6.77 -1.08 -6.97
CA THR A 109 6.46 -0.14 -8.04
C THR A 109 5.95 1.18 -7.44
N THR A 110 5.04 1.10 -6.48
CA THR A 110 4.48 2.26 -5.78
C THR A 110 5.56 3.05 -5.06
N THR A 111 6.39 2.39 -4.25
CA THR A 111 7.48 3.02 -3.52
C THR A 111 8.49 3.67 -4.48
N ALA A 112 8.87 3.00 -5.58
CA ALA A 112 9.79 3.56 -6.55
C ALA A 112 9.22 4.83 -7.20
N LEU A 113 7.96 4.80 -7.64
CA LEU A 113 7.31 5.96 -8.25
C LEU A 113 7.19 7.11 -7.24
N VAL A 114 6.67 6.85 -6.04
CA VAL A 114 6.52 7.84 -4.97
C VAL A 114 7.88 8.47 -4.64
N ALA A 115 8.93 7.67 -4.48
CA ALA A 115 10.28 8.15 -4.21
C ALA A 115 10.79 9.06 -5.33
N THR A 116 10.61 8.67 -6.59
CA THR A 116 11.03 9.51 -7.73
C THR A 116 10.25 10.83 -7.78
N MET A 117 8.95 10.82 -7.47
CA MET A 117 8.12 12.03 -7.42
C MET A 117 8.56 12.97 -6.30
N MET A 118 8.86 12.43 -5.12
CA MET A 118 9.36 13.24 -3.99
C MET A 118 10.73 13.83 -4.28
N MET A 119 11.70 13.02 -4.74
CA MET A 119 13.09 13.45 -4.91
C MET A 119 13.33 14.33 -6.14
N LYS A 120 12.69 14.01 -7.27
CA LYS A 120 12.89 14.75 -8.53
C LYS A 120 11.83 15.82 -8.78
N GLY A 121 10.63 15.59 -8.26
CA GLY A 121 9.50 16.50 -8.46
C GLY A 121 9.39 17.53 -7.34
N GLY A 122 9.41 17.08 -6.08
CA GLY A 122 9.38 17.96 -4.91
C GLY A 122 8.26 19.00 -4.95
N ALA A 123 8.58 20.24 -4.59
CA ALA A 123 7.62 21.35 -4.62
C ALA A 123 7.18 21.72 -6.05
N ASP A 124 8.08 21.64 -7.04
CA ASP A 124 7.79 21.98 -8.43
C ASP A 124 6.70 21.07 -9.01
N LEU A 125 6.77 19.77 -8.72
CA LEU A 125 5.71 18.81 -9.08
C LEU A 125 4.37 19.21 -8.48
N ILE A 126 4.32 19.62 -7.21
CA ILE A 126 3.07 20.01 -6.56
C ILE A 126 2.51 21.29 -7.18
N THR A 127 3.35 22.29 -7.43
CA THR A 127 2.90 23.53 -8.10
C THR A 127 2.35 23.24 -9.50
N TRP A 128 2.99 22.35 -10.26
CA TRP A 128 2.52 21.92 -11.57
C TRP A 128 1.20 21.12 -11.49
N VAL A 129 1.12 20.11 -10.60
CA VAL A 129 -0.11 19.31 -10.40
C VAL A 129 -1.28 20.19 -9.97
N GLN A 130 -1.04 21.23 -9.17
CA GLN A 130 -2.10 22.14 -8.73
C GLN A 130 -2.47 23.19 -9.79
N SER A 131 -1.61 23.49 -10.76
CA SER A 131 -1.88 24.46 -11.82
C SER A 131 -2.32 23.75 -13.11
N GLU A 132 -1.37 23.54 -14.03
CA GLU A 132 -1.58 23.02 -15.38
C GLU A 132 -1.84 21.51 -15.38
N GLY A 133 -1.18 20.78 -14.49
CA GLY A 133 -1.22 19.33 -14.37
C GLY A 133 -2.43 18.76 -13.64
N ARG A 134 -3.43 19.58 -13.28
CA ARG A 134 -4.57 19.17 -12.45
C ARG A 134 -5.37 18.01 -13.03
N TRP A 135 -5.39 17.91 -14.36
CA TRP A 135 -6.04 16.81 -15.08
C TRP A 135 -5.44 15.44 -14.73
N THR A 136 -4.15 15.37 -14.37
CA THR A 136 -3.47 14.11 -14.05
C THR A 136 -4.09 13.37 -12.86
N MET A 137 -4.53 14.12 -11.84
CA MET A 137 -5.22 13.58 -10.66
C MET A 137 -6.58 12.97 -11.05
N TRP A 138 -7.34 13.68 -11.89
CA TRP A 138 -8.62 13.17 -12.39
C TRP A 138 -8.44 11.95 -13.28
N THR A 139 -7.42 11.94 -14.15
CA THR A 139 -7.14 10.77 -15.00
C THR A 139 -6.66 9.58 -14.20
N ALA A 140 -5.86 9.78 -13.15
CA ALA A 140 -5.43 8.69 -12.28
C ALA A 140 -6.62 8.12 -11.49
N MET A 141 -7.48 8.99 -10.94
CA MET A 141 -8.68 8.55 -10.22
C MET A 141 -9.67 7.80 -11.12
N ILE A 142 -10.01 8.37 -12.29
CA ILE A 142 -10.90 7.68 -13.25
C ILE A 142 -10.24 6.40 -13.75
N GLY A 143 -8.93 6.45 -14.02
CA GLY A 143 -8.13 5.32 -14.43
C GLY A 143 -8.18 4.17 -13.44
N SER A 144 -8.04 4.44 -12.13
CA SER A 144 -8.08 3.39 -11.11
C SER A 144 -9.46 2.72 -11.03
N PHE A 145 -10.55 3.49 -11.06
CA PHE A 145 -11.90 2.92 -11.14
C PHE A 145 -12.12 2.09 -12.40
N VAL A 146 -11.75 2.62 -13.57
CA VAL A 146 -11.88 1.90 -14.85
C VAL A 146 -11.05 0.62 -14.84
N SER A 147 -9.84 0.65 -14.30
CA SER A 147 -9.00 -0.55 -14.17
C SER A 147 -9.62 -1.57 -13.20
N LEU A 148 -10.22 -1.15 -12.08
CA LEU A 148 -10.93 -2.07 -11.16
C LEU A 148 -12.10 -2.77 -11.86
N PHE A 149 -12.95 -2.02 -12.58
CA PHE A 149 -14.05 -2.60 -13.35
C PHE A 149 -13.54 -3.49 -14.48
N GLY A 150 -12.51 -3.04 -15.20
CA GLY A 150 -11.87 -3.80 -16.27
C GLY A 150 -11.32 -5.12 -15.78
N LEU A 151 -10.67 -5.12 -14.61
CA LEU A 151 -10.16 -6.32 -13.94
C LEU A 151 -11.26 -7.33 -13.64
N GLN A 152 -12.46 -6.90 -13.23
CA GLN A 152 -13.59 -7.83 -13.04
C GLN A 152 -13.95 -8.57 -14.34
N CYS A 153 -13.84 -7.91 -15.49
CA CYS A 153 -14.12 -8.48 -16.80
C CYS A 153 -12.97 -9.36 -17.34
N VAL A 154 -11.72 -8.99 -17.07
CA VAL A 154 -10.55 -9.69 -17.63
C VAL A 154 -9.84 -10.62 -16.63
N ARG A 155 -10.32 -10.79 -15.40
CA ARG A 155 -9.62 -11.51 -14.32
C ARG A 155 -9.08 -12.90 -14.71
N HIS A 156 -9.83 -13.66 -15.52
CA HIS A 156 -9.46 -15.01 -15.96
C HIS A 156 -8.66 -15.04 -17.27
N ARG A 157 -8.38 -13.89 -17.90
CA ARG A 157 -7.68 -13.80 -19.19
C ARG A 157 -6.25 -13.30 -19.04
N THR A 158 -5.31 -14.24 -18.96
CA THR A 158 -3.87 -13.96 -18.99
C THR A 158 -3.41 -13.75 -20.44
N PRO A 159 -2.59 -12.72 -20.78
CA PRO A 159 -1.88 -11.78 -19.88
C PRO A 159 -2.60 -10.43 -19.64
N HIS A 160 -3.77 -10.21 -20.24
CA HIS A 160 -4.49 -8.92 -20.17
C HIS A 160 -4.79 -8.50 -18.73
N ASN A 161 -5.12 -9.47 -17.87
CA ASN A 161 -5.32 -9.25 -16.43
C ASN A 161 -4.12 -8.58 -15.73
N MET A 162 -2.89 -8.95 -16.08
CA MET A 162 -1.66 -8.36 -15.52
C MET A 162 -1.42 -6.95 -16.05
N LEU A 163 -1.77 -6.66 -17.29
CA LEU A 163 -1.63 -5.33 -17.86
C LEU A 163 -2.60 -4.34 -17.20
N VAL A 164 -3.88 -4.73 -17.04
CA VAL A 164 -4.87 -3.89 -16.36
C VAL A 164 -4.51 -3.72 -14.87
N LEU A 165 -3.96 -4.75 -14.22
CA LEU A 165 -3.42 -4.65 -12.87
C LEU A 165 -2.25 -3.65 -12.78
N GLY A 166 -1.33 -3.68 -13.74
CA GLY A 166 -0.23 -2.71 -13.82
C GLY A 166 -0.75 -1.29 -14.00
N ALA A 167 -1.73 -1.08 -14.88
CA ALA A 167 -2.37 0.22 -15.06
C ALA A 167 -3.04 0.73 -13.78
N PHE A 168 -3.75 -0.14 -13.07
CA PHE A 168 -4.33 0.16 -11.75
C PHE A 168 -3.24 0.60 -10.76
N THR A 169 -2.17 -0.19 -10.62
CA THR A 169 -1.07 0.14 -9.70
C THR A 169 -0.41 1.46 -10.06
N LEU A 170 -0.20 1.78 -11.34
CA LEU A 170 0.39 3.05 -11.75
C LEU A 170 -0.53 4.25 -11.42
N CYS A 171 -1.84 4.11 -11.61
CA CYS A 171 -2.81 5.15 -11.26
C CYS A 171 -2.80 5.42 -9.75
N GLU A 172 -2.87 4.36 -8.93
CA GLU A 172 -2.79 4.48 -7.48
C GLU A 172 -1.44 5.05 -7.03
N SER A 173 -0.34 4.57 -7.62
CA SER A 173 1.02 5.08 -7.33
C SER A 173 1.15 6.58 -7.60
N TRP A 174 0.54 7.06 -8.68
CA TRP A 174 0.50 8.50 -8.98
C TRP A 174 -0.26 9.27 -7.90
N MET A 175 -1.47 8.83 -7.54
CA MET A 175 -2.29 9.48 -6.51
C MET A 175 -1.56 9.54 -5.16
N ILE A 176 -1.05 8.41 -4.69
CA ILE A 176 -0.28 8.34 -3.43
C ILE A 176 1.00 9.19 -3.53
N GLY A 177 1.70 9.13 -4.67
CA GLY A 177 2.91 9.89 -4.93
C GLY A 177 2.70 11.40 -4.84
N THR A 178 1.57 11.91 -5.35
CA THR A 178 1.22 13.32 -5.18
C THR A 178 0.96 13.68 -3.72
N ILE A 179 0.24 12.85 -2.95
CA ILE A 179 0.00 13.07 -1.52
C ILE A 179 1.33 13.12 -0.76
N CYS A 180 2.20 12.12 -0.95
CA CYS A 180 3.52 12.09 -0.30
C CYS A 180 4.41 13.26 -0.71
N SER A 181 4.36 13.68 -1.98
CA SER A 181 5.10 14.85 -2.47
C SER A 181 4.58 16.15 -1.84
N MET A 182 3.29 16.24 -1.51
CA MET A 182 2.76 17.37 -0.74
C MET A 182 3.33 17.39 0.70
N TYR A 183 3.41 16.25 1.37
CA TYR A 183 4.07 16.16 2.69
C TYR A 183 5.53 16.57 2.61
N TYR A 184 6.27 16.09 1.61
CA TYR A 184 7.66 16.47 1.38
C TYR A 184 7.81 17.98 1.12
N ALA A 185 6.98 18.56 0.25
CA ALA A 185 7.02 20.00 -0.06
C ALA A 185 6.73 20.89 1.15
N ASN A 186 6.00 20.40 2.15
CA ASN A 186 5.75 21.08 3.42
C ASN A 186 6.82 20.81 4.50
N GLY A 187 7.96 20.19 4.13
CA GLY A 187 9.04 19.86 5.07
C GLY A 187 8.75 18.66 5.97
N MET A 188 7.68 17.90 5.71
CA MET A 188 7.23 16.74 6.49
C MET A 188 7.59 15.40 5.80
N GLY A 189 8.59 15.41 4.92
CA GLY A 189 9.01 14.21 4.16
C GLY A 189 9.43 13.03 5.03
N ILE A 190 9.97 13.29 6.22
CA ILE A 190 10.34 12.23 7.19
C ILE A 190 9.13 11.42 7.66
N LEU A 191 7.96 12.06 7.82
CA LEU A 191 6.73 11.38 8.25
C LEU A 191 6.26 10.33 7.24
N VAL A 192 6.53 10.55 5.95
CA VAL A 192 6.23 9.59 4.89
C VAL A 192 6.98 8.27 5.12
N LEU A 193 8.26 8.37 5.51
CA LEU A 193 9.09 7.19 5.77
C LEU A 193 8.70 6.50 7.08
N GLU A 194 8.36 7.27 8.12
CA GLU A 194 7.85 6.74 9.38
C GLU A 194 6.52 5.99 9.18
N ALA A 195 5.56 6.60 8.47
CA ALA A 195 4.29 5.96 8.14
C ALA A 195 4.50 4.67 7.35
N LEU A 196 5.41 4.69 6.37
CA LEU A 196 5.75 3.53 5.55
C LEU A 196 6.36 2.39 6.39
N ALA A 197 7.22 2.72 7.37
CA ALA A 197 7.81 1.75 8.29
C ALA A 197 6.76 1.17 9.27
N LEU A 198 5.89 1.99 9.84
CA LEU A 198 4.82 1.53 10.73
C LEU A 198 3.83 0.62 9.99
N THR A 199 3.43 1.01 8.77
CA THR A 199 2.53 0.22 7.93
C THR A 199 3.11 -1.15 7.65
N SER A 200 4.41 -1.24 7.32
CA SER A 200 5.05 -2.53 7.01
C SER A 200 5.12 -3.45 8.23
N ILE A 201 5.43 -2.91 9.42
CA ILE A 201 5.45 -3.66 10.68
C ILE A 201 4.05 -4.17 11.03
N ILE A 202 3.04 -3.30 10.95
CA ILE A 202 1.64 -3.65 11.25
C ILE A 202 1.14 -4.71 10.26
N PHE A 203 1.33 -4.49 8.95
CA PHE A 203 0.92 -5.44 7.93
C PHE A 203 1.59 -6.80 8.10
N ALA A 204 2.92 -6.83 8.31
CA ALA A 204 3.65 -8.08 8.51
C ALA A 204 3.19 -8.81 9.79
N GLY A 205 3.05 -8.08 10.89
CA GLY A 205 2.58 -8.62 12.17
C GLY A 205 1.18 -9.21 12.08
N LEU A 206 0.23 -8.48 11.48
CA LEU A 206 -1.15 -8.93 11.29
C LEU A 206 -1.22 -10.11 10.31
N THR A 207 -0.46 -10.07 9.22
CA THR A 207 -0.41 -11.18 8.26
C THR A 207 0.07 -12.47 8.92
N VAL A 208 1.18 -12.40 9.67
CA VAL A 208 1.72 -13.55 10.41
C VAL A 208 0.75 -14.04 11.47
N PHE A 209 0.11 -13.12 12.21
CA PHE A 209 -0.92 -13.45 13.18
C PHE A 209 -2.07 -14.23 12.53
N THR A 210 -2.62 -13.74 11.43
CA THR A 210 -3.71 -14.40 10.71
C THR A 210 -3.31 -15.76 10.15
N MET A 211 -2.09 -15.88 9.61
CA MET A 211 -1.55 -17.17 9.13
C MET A 211 -1.44 -18.23 10.23
N GLN A 212 -1.17 -17.82 11.47
CA GLN A 212 -1.06 -18.73 12.62
C GLN A 212 -2.40 -18.93 13.34
N SER A 213 -3.35 -18.02 13.15
CA SER A 213 -4.63 -18.05 13.82
C SER A 213 -5.54 -19.17 13.30
N LYS A 214 -6.19 -19.85 14.25
CA LYS A 214 -7.23 -20.85 13.96
C LYS A 214 -8.64 -20.25 13.92
N ILE A 215 -8.75 -18.94 14.20
CA ILE A 215 -10.02 -18.22 14.23
C ILE A 215 -10.57 -18.13 12.80
N ASP A 216 -11.88 -18.24 12.67
CA ASP A 216 -12.58 -17.96 11.41
C ASP A 216 -13.00 -16.49 11.36
N PHE A 217 -12.34 -15.70 10.52
CA PHE A 217 -12.62 -14.28 10.34
C PHE A 217 -13.69 -14.01 9.26
N SER A 218 -14.24 -15.04 8.60
CA SER A 218 -15.22 -14.88 7.52
C SER A 218 -16.47 -14.07 7.93
N VAL A 219 -16.88 -14.19 9.20
CA VAL A 219 -18.05 -13.52 9.76
C VAL A 219 -17.89 -11.99 9.86
N MET A 220 -16.65 -11.48 9.80
CA MET A 220 -16.38 -10.03 9.92
C MET A 220 -16.74 -9.23 8.66
N GLY A 221 -16.91 -9.87 7.50
CA GLY A 221 -17.10 -9.20 6.21
C GLY A 221 -18.22 -8.14 6.21
N PRO A 222 -19.46 -8.46 6.62
CA PRO A 222 -20.55 -7.49 6.64
C PRO A 222 -20.29 -6.31 7.59
N ALA A 223 -19.69 -6.57 8.75
CA ALA A 223 -19.35 -5.52 9.72
C ALA A 223 -18.30 -4.56 9.15
N LEU A 224 -17.24 -5.10 8.53
CA LEU A 224 -16.19 -4.30 7.89
C LEU A 224 -16.73 -3.45 6.73
N PHE A 225 -17.64 -4.00 5.92
CA PHE A 225 -18.29 -3.25 4.83
C PHE A 225 -19.09 -2.05 5.36
N VAL A 226 -19.90 -2.25 6.42
CA VAL A 226 -20.68 -1.17 7.04
C VAL A 226 -19.75 -0.13 7.67
N SER A 227 -18.69 -0.56 8.36
CA SER A 227 -17.70 0.34 8.94
C SER A 227 -16.94 1.16 7.89
N LEU A 228 -16.59 0.57 6.74
CA LEU A 228 -15.98 1.27 5.61
C LEU A 228 -16.91 2.34 5.05
N LEU A 229 -18.18 2.00 4.82
CA LEU A 229 -19.17 2.95 4.32
C LEU A 229 -19.36 4.11 5.31
N ALA A 230 -19.46 3.81 6.61
CA ALA A 230 -19.56 4.83 7.66
C ALA A 230 -18.33 5.75 7.66
N LEU A 231 -17.13 5.20 7.50
CA LEU A 231 -15.89 5.97 7.46
C LEU A 231 -15.81 6.87 6.21
N ILE A 232 -16.25 6.39 5.04
CA ILE A 232 -16.32 7.21 3.83
C ILE A 232 -17.30 8.38 4.00
N VAL A 233 -18.52 8.10 4.48
CA VAL A 233 -19.55 9.12 4.70
C VAL A 233 -19.09 10.15 5.74
N TRP A 234 -18.48 9.68 6.85
CA TRP A 234 -17.89 10.57 7.84
C TRP A 234 -16.80 11.44 7.22
N GLY A 235 -15.85 10.85 6.47
CA GLY A 235 -14.73 11.60 5.87
C GLY A 235 -15.20 12.71 4.95
N LEU A 236 -16.21 12.43 4.10
CA LEU A 236 -16.85 13.44 3.26
C LEU A 236 -17.52 14.53 4.11
N PHE A 237 -18.31 14.15 5.12
CA PHE A 237 -19.00 15.10 5.98
C PHE A 237 -18.04 15.98 6.79
N ALA A 238 -17.02 15.39 7.41
CA ALA A 238 -16.00 16.08 8.19
C ALA A 238 -15.26 17.12 7.34
N ARG A 239 -14.96 16.81 6.07
CA ARG A 239 -14.26 17.74 5.18
C ARG A 239 -15.06 19.01 4.88
N PHE A 240 -16.39 18.93 4.82
CA PHE A 240 -17.27 20.07 4.53
C PHE A 240 -17.79 20.79 5.78
N PHE A 241 -18.06 20.08 6.87
CA PHE A 241 -18.79 20.62 8.02
C PHE A 241 -17.96 20.74 9.31
N PHE A 242 -16.94 19.91 9.53
CA PHE A 242 -16.20 19.84 10.80
C PHE A 242 -14.68 19.81 10.58
N ALA A 243 -14.07 20.99 10.48
CA ALA A 243 -12.61 21.14 10.37
C ALA A 243 -11.96 21.29 11.76
N SER A 244 -12.08 20.28 12.63
CA SER A 244 -11.37 20.26 13.92
C SER A 244 -10.20 19.28 13.91
N VAL A 245 -9.09 19.67 14.54
CA VAL A 245 -7.87 18.84 14.66
C VAL A 245 -8.20 17.50 15.33
N VAL A 246 -8.99 17.53 16.40
CA VAL A 246 -9.42 16.33 17.13
C VAL A 246 -10.26 15.42 16.24
N ALA A 247 -11.16 15.96 15.41
CA ALA A 247 -11.97 15.15 14.50
C ALA A 247 -11.10 14.45 13.46
N SER A 248 -10.09 15.13 12.89
CA SER A 248 -9.13 14.51 11.97
C SER A 248 -8.30 13.40 12.65
N GLN A 249 -7.87 13.60 13.90
CA GLN A 249 -7.13 12.57 14.64
C GLN A 249 -7.97 11.31 14.90
N VAL A 250 -9.21 11.51 15.37
CA VAL A 250 -10.14 10.40 15.62
C VAL A 250 -10.46 9.69 14.31
N TYR A 251 -10.70 10.43 13.23
CA TYR A 251 -10.94 9.89 11.90
C TYR A 251 -9.79 9.01 11.42
N ALA A 252 -8.56 9.53 11.50
CA ALA A 252 -7.37 8.80 11.09
C ALA A 252 -7.16 7.53 11.94
N LEU A 253 -7.32 7.62 13.27
CA LEU A 253 -7.22 6.47 14.17
C LEU A 253 -8.26 5.39 13.86
N CYS A 254 -9.51 5.78 13.61
CA CYS A 254 -10.56 4.86 13.18
C CYS A 254 -10.19 4.17 11.87
N GLY A 255 -9.60 4.91 10.92
CA GLY A 255 -9.09 4.37 9.66
C GLY A 255 -7.98 3.33 9.88
N VAL A 256 -6.98 3.64 10.70
CA VAL A 256 -5.88 2.71 11.03
C VAL A 256 -6.41 1.39 11.60
N VAL A 257 -7.34 1.47 12.56
CA VAL A 257 -7.95 0.27 13.15
C VAL A 257 -8.76 -0.51 12.11
N LEU A 258 -9.58 0.18 11.32
CA LEU A 258 -10.45 -0.46 10.33
C LEU A 258 -9.64 -1.20 9.26
N PHE A 259 -8.63 -0.55 8.67
CA PHE A 259 -7.80 -1.17 7.64
C PHE A 259 -6.88 -2.25 8.21
N SER A 260 -6.50 -2.15 9.48
CA SER A 260 -5.84 -3.27 10.18
C SER A 260 -6.76 -4.50 10.27
N LEU A 261 -8.06 -4.32 10.53
CA LEU A 261 -9.01 -5.43 10.54
C LEU A 261 -9.27 -5.98 9.12
N PHE A 262 -9.29 -5.13 8.10
CA PHE A 262 -9.35 -5.58 6.70
C PHE A 262 -8.14 -6.45 6.34
N ILE A 263 -6.92 -6.06 6.70
CA ILE A 263 -5.72 -6.90 6.48
C ILE A 263 -5.90 -8.30 7.07
N VAL A 264 -6.44 -8.40 8.30
CA VAL A 264 -6.70 -9.69 8.95
C VAL A 264 -7.77 -10.48 8.17
N TYR A 265 -8.86 -9.83 7.79
CA TYR A 265 -9.95 -10.43 7.03
C TYR A 265 -9.50 -10.91 5.64
N ASP A 266 -8.90 -10.05 4.84
CA ASP A 266 -8.49 -10.33 3.47
C ASP A 266 -7.32 -11.34 3.44
N THR A 267 -6.42 -11.29 4.42
CA THR A 267 -5.41 -12.36 4.59
C THR A 267 -6.08 -13.71 4.86
N HIS A 268 -7.11 -13.77 5.71
CA HIS A 268 -7.85 -15.00 5.96
C HIS A 268 -8.60 -15.49 4.70
N MET A 269 -9.20 -14.58 3.94
CA MET A 269 -9.86 -14.90 2.67
C MET A 269 -8.89 -15.49 1.65
N VAL A 270 -7.71 -14.89 1.49
CA VAL A 270 -6.60 -15.40 0.65
C VAL A 270 -6.11 -16.76 1.12
N LEU A 271 -6.04 -17.00 2.43
CA LEU A 271 -5.55 -18.26 2.96
C LEU A 271 -6.52 -19.44 2.83
N LYS A 272 -7.84 -19.18 2.83
CA LYS A 272 -8.84 -20.24 3.02
C LYS A 272 -9.98 -20.25 2.01
N GLN A 273 -10.45 -19.10 1.53
CA GLN A 273 -11.74 -19.00 0.85
C GLN A 273 -11.62 -18.77 -0.66
N TYR A 274 -10.59 -18.05 -1.12
CA TYR A 274 -10.43 -17.80 -2.55
C TYR A 274 -10.19 -19.08 -3.35
N SER A 275 -10.61 -19.07 -4.62
CA SER A 275 -10.24 -20.11 -5.58
C SER A 275 -8.84 -19.87 -6.15
N TYR A 276 -8.19 -20.91 -6.70
CA TYR A 276 -6.82 -20.82 -7.20
C TYR A 276 -6.61 -19.75 -8.28
N ASP A 277 -7.63 -19.48 -9.10
CA ASP A 277 -7.57 -18.51 -10.18
C ASP A 277 -7.84 -17.06 -9.73
N GLU A 278 -8.22 -16.84 -8.46
CA GLU A 278 -8.59 -15.54 -7.91
C GLU A 278 -7.42 -14.79 -7.25
N TYR A 279 -6.19 -15.19 -7.55
CA TYR A 279 -4.97 -14.61 -6.97
C TYR A 279 -4.84 -13.10 -7.21
N ILE A 280 -5.41 -12.58 -8.30
CA ILE A 280 -5.38 -11.16 -8.64
C ILE A 280 -6.26 -10.34 -7.70
N MET A 281 -7.47 -10.85 -7.40
CA MET A 281 -8.41 -10.16 -6.52
C MET A 281 -7.86 -10.11 -5.10
N GLY A 282 -7.30 -11.23 -4.62
CA GLY A 282 -6.60 -11.26 -3.33
C GLY A 282 -5.44 -10.27 -3.25
N ALA A 283 -4.66 -10.12 -4.33
CA ALA A 283 -3.56 -9.16 -4.37
C ALA A 283 -4.06 -7.70 -4.35
N ILE A 284 -5.11 -7.37 -5.11
CA ILE A 284 -5.68 -6.01 -5.17
C ILE A 284 -6.25 -5.60 -3.81
N GLN A 285 -6.98 -6.49 -3.14
CA GLN A 285 -7.56 -6.22 -1.83
C GLN A 285 -6.48 -5.94 -0.79
N LEU A 286 -5.50 -6.85 -0.66
CA LEU A 286 -4.38 -6.64 0.25
C LEU A 286 -3.58 -5.37 -0.09
N TYR A 287 -3.42 -5.04 -1.38
CA TYR A 287 -2.76 -3.81 -1.80
C TYR A 287 -3.54 -2.57 -1.35
N LEU A 288 -4.85 -2.53 -1.58
CA LEU A 288 -5.70 -1.41 -1.15
C LEU A 288 -5.71 -1.27 0.37
N ASP A 289 -5.73 -2.37 1.12
CA ASP A 289 -5.66 -2.33 2.57
C ASP A 289 -4.37 -1.70 3.08
N ILE A 290 -3.23 -2.08 2.49
CA ILE A 290 -1.92 -1.53 2.85
C ILE A 290 -1.83 -0.04 2.50
N ILE A 291 -2.28 0.34 1.30
CA ILE A 291 -2.26 1.74 0.87
C ILE A 291 -3.13 2.61 1.77
N ASN A 292 -4.35 2.17 2.08
CA ASN A 292 -5.24 2.94 2.94
C ASN A 292 -4.70 3.01 4.37
N LEU A 293 -4.21 1.90 4.93
CA LEU A 293 -3.54 1.90 6.23
C LEU A 293 -2.37 2.91 6.25
N PHE A 294 -1.55 2.92 5.20
CA PHE A 294 -0.46 3.88 5.05
C PHE A 294 -0.94 5.32 5.04
N LEU A 295 -1.97 5.64 4.25
CA LEU A 295 -2.51 7.00 4.17
C LEU A 295 -3.09 7.45 5.52
N PHE A 296 -3.80 6.58 6.25
CA PHE A 296 -4.32 6.92 7.58
C PHE A 296 -3.23 7.09 8.64
N ILE A 297 -2.17 6.26 8.61
CA ILE A 297 -1.03 6.46 9.50
C ILE A 297 -0.31 7.76 9.15
N LEU A 298 -0.12 8.07 7.86
CA LEU A 298 0.51 9.30 7.41
C LEU A 298 -0.31 10.54 7.81
N GLU A 299 -1.64 10.48 7.69
CA GLU A 299 -2.53 11.52 8.17
C GLU A 299 -2.38 11.71 9.69
N LEU A 300 -2.41 10.62 10.46
CA LEU A 300 -2.28 10.66 11.92
C LEU A 300 -0.95 11.30 12.36
N LEU A 301 0.17 10.93 11.73
CA LEU A 301 1.49 11.53 12.01
C LEU A 301 1.57 12.99 11.55
N GLY A 302 0.89 13.34 10.46
CA GLY A 302 0.87 14.69 9.89
C GLY A 302 0.09 15.72 10.70
N ILE A 303 -0.71 15.30 11.68
CA ILE A 303 -1.50 16.23 12.49
C ILE A 303 -0.62 16.87 13.56
N LYS A 304 -0.31 18.16 13.37
CA LYS A 304 0.41 18.96 14.35
C LYS A 304 -0.55 19.56 15.39
N PRO A 305 -0.30 19.42 16.71
CA PRO A 305 -0.96 20.27 17.70
C PRO A 305 -0.67 21.73 17.36
N ARG A 306 -1.69 22.59 17.31
CA ARG A 306 -1.43 24.03 17.28
C ARG A 306 -0.91 24.38 18.68
N ASP A 307 0.36 24.76 18.75
CA ASP A 307 0.89 25.42 19.93
C ASP A 307 0.24 26.83 19.93
N ASP A 308 -0.94 26.94 20.55
CA ASP A 308 -1.60 28.20 20.88
C ASP A 308 -0.97 28.81 22.16
#